data_AF-A0A8C1X1F4-F1
#
_entry.id   AF-A0A8C1X1F4-F1
#
_cell.length_a   1.000
_cell.length_b   1.000
_cell.length_c   1.000
_cell.angle_alpha   90.00
_cell.angle_beta   90.00
_cell.angle_gamma   90.00
#
_symmetry.space_group_name_H-M   'P 1'
#
loop_
_entity.id
_entity.type
_entity.pdbx_description
1 polymer ?
#
loop_
_entity_poly.entity_id
_entity_poly.type
_entity_poly.pdbx_seq_one_letter_code
_entity_poly.pdbx_strand_id
1 'polypeptide(L)'
;MASSAHEEFELSQKHEDILGKRALVLQQMEAHYEQQKAKKKQQCLMSQAAKERNAQILKDFQNAEKNLQTRQLLHPDIINLETLYWASVEQKLPEWEQYLLGKGQPPVSETGMLLWQQRQKTRQQDPSPVQCKAPPRNC
;
A
#
# COMPACT_ATOMS: atom_id res chain seq x y z
N MET A 1 -47.91 16.65 -74.19
CA MET A 1 -47.14 17.82 -73.73
C MET A 1 -47.32 18.08 -72.23
N ALA A 2 -48.56 18.15 -71.70
CA ALA A 2 -48.77 18.43 -70.26
C ALA A 2 -48.36 17.27 -69.31
N SER A 3 -48.48 16.01 -69.73
CA SER A 3 -48.12 14.83 -68.89
C SER A 3 -46.63 14.74 -68.59
N SER A 4 -45.77 15.00 -69.59
CA SER A 4 -44.31 14.91 -69.43
C SER A 4 -43.76 16.00 -68.50
N ALA A 5 -44.32 17.22 -68.57
CA ALA A 5 -43.92 18.30 -67.68
C ALA A 5 -44.28 18.03 -66.21
N HIS A 6 -45.39 17.36 -65.95
CA HIS A 6 -45.78 16.97 -64.59
C HIS A 6 -44.86 15.88 -64.04
N GLU A 7 -44.52 14.88 -64.85
CA GLU A 7 -43.57 13.81 -64.47
C GLU A 7 -42.16 14.37 -64.17
N GLU A 8 -41.67 15.31 -64.98
CA GLU A 8 -40.38 15.99 -64.75
C GLU A 8 -40.37 16.79 -63.44
N PHE A 9 -41.48 17.44 -63.09
CA PHE A 9 -41.62 18.15 -61.82
C PHE A 9 -41.55 17.19 -60.62
N GLU A 10 -42.29 16.08 -60.67
CA GLU A 10 -42.27 15.05 -59.63
C GLU A 10 -40.88 14.40 -59.45
N LEU A 11 -40.18 14.16 -60.56
CA LEU A 11 -38.80 13.65 -60.53
C LEU A 11 -37.84 14.66 -59.91
N SER A 12 -38.00 15.94 -60.22
CA SER A 12 -37.20 17.02 -59.65
C SER A 12 -37.42 17.14 -58.14
N GLN A 13 -38.67 17.04 -57.68
CA GLN A 13 -38.98 17.04 -56.26
C GLN A 13 -38.33 15.87 -55.52
N LYS A 14 -38.42 14.66 -56.07
CA LYS A 14 -37.75 13.47 -55.51
C LYS A 14 -36.23 13.62 -55.49
N HIS A 15 -35.66 14.27 -56.50
CA HIS A 15 -34.22 14.53 -56.55
C HIS A 15 -33.78 15.43 -55.41
N GLU A 16 -34.48 16.55 -55.18
CA GLU A 16 -34.21 17.46 -54.06
C GLU A 16 -34.34 16.74 -52.70
N ASP A 17 -35.34 15.89 -52.53
CA ASP A 17 -35.50 15.09 -51.32
C ASP A 17 -34.31 14.12 -51.10
N ILE A 18 -33.82 13.49 -52.16
CA ILE A 18 -32.65 12.61 -52.12
C ILE A 18 -31.39 13.41 -51.76
N LEU A 19 -31.20 14.58 -52.37
CA LEU A 19 -30.08 15.47 -52.06
C LEU A 19 -30.12 15.95 -50.61
N GLY A 20 -31.28 16.35 -50.10
CA GLY A 20 -31.47 16.76 -48.71
C GLY A 20 -31.13 15.65 -47.72
N LYS A 21 -31.62 14.42 -47.96
CA LYS A 21 -31.29 13.24 -47.14
C LYS A 21 -29.78 12.94 -47.17
N ARG A 22 -29.16 13.00 -48.36
CA ARG A 22 -27.73 12.76 -48.52
C ARG A 22 -26.90 13.80 -47.77
N ALA A 23 -27.25 15.08 -47.87
CA ALA A 23 -26.56 16.16 -47.17
C ALA A 23 -26.62 15.96 -45.65
N LEU A 24 -27.78 15.61 -45.11
CA LEU A 24 -27.96 15.34 -43.69
C LEU A 24 -27.09 14.18 -43.19
N VAL A 25 -27.07 13.06 -43.93
CA VAL A 25 -26.25 11.89 -43.55
C VAL A 25 -24.76 12.23 -43.61
N LEU A 26 -24.32 12.94 -44.65
CA LEU A 26 -22.91 13.36 -44.76
C LEU A 26 -22.51 14.27 -43.59
N GLN A 27 -23.36 15.22 -43.22
CA GLN A 27 -23.11 16.10 -42.08
C GLN A 27 -23.00 15.31 -40.76
N GLN A 28 -23.87 14.32 -40.55
CA GLN A 28 -23.81 13.45 -39.37
C GLN A 28 -22.53 12.61 -39.34
N MET A 29 -22.13 12.05 -40.49
CA MET A 29 -20.91 11.26 -40.61
C MET A 29 -19.66 12.11 -40.31
N GLU A 30 -19.61 13.32 -40.83
CA GLU A 30 -18.51 14.26 -40.59
C GLU A 30 -18.40 14.65 -39.11
N ALA A 31 -19.52 14.99 -38.48
CA ALA A 31 -19.56 15.32 -37.06
C ALA A 31 -19.08 14.15 -36.19
N HIS A 32 -19.55 12.93 -36.47
CA HIS A 32 -19.12 11.74 -35.74
C HIS A 32 -17.63 11.42 -35.96
N TYR A 33 -17.14 11.59 -37.19
CA TYR A 33 -15.73 11.40 -37.51
C TYR A 33 -14.83 12.37 -36.73
N GLU A 34 -15.14 13.66 -36.73
CA GLU A 34 -14.35 14.65 -36.00
C GLU A 34 -14.41 14.42 -34.48
N GLN A 35 -15.57 14.00 -33.94
CA GLN A 35 -15.68 13.61 -32.54
C GLN A 35 -14.76 12.43 -32.20
N GLN A 36 -14.76 11.38 -33.02
CA GLN A 36 -13.89 10.22 -32.80
C GLN A 36 -12.41 10.58 -32.91
N LYS A 37 -12.05 11.40 -33.89
CA LYS A 37 -10.70 11.90 -34.10
C LYS A 37 -10.21 12.71 -32.89
N ALA A 38 -11.04 13.59 -32.34
CA ALA A 38 -10.74 14.34 -31.12
C ALA A 38 -10.54 13.41 -29.92
N LYS A 39 -11.44 12.43 -29.71
CA LYS A 39 -11.30 11.41 -28.65
C LYS A 39 -10.00 10.63 -28.75
N LYS A 40 -9.64 10.15 -29.94
CA LYS A 40 -8.38 9.43 -30.18
C LYS A 40 -7.16 10.30 -29.88
N LYS A 41 -7.18 11.57 -30.31
CA LYS A 41 -6.10 12.52 -30.01
C LYS A 41 -5.95 12.73 -28.50
N GLN A 42 -7.06 12.94 -27.79
CA GLN A 42 -7.06 13.09 -26.34
C GLN A 42 -6.52 11.84 -25.63
N GLN A 43 -6.97 10.65 -26.02
CA GLN A 43 -6.50 9.39 -25.46
C GLN A 43 -5.00 9.17 -25.70
N CYS A 44 -4.50 9.50 -26.90
CA CYS A 44 -3.08 9.44 -27.21
C CYS A 44 -2.25 10.33 -26.28
N LEU A 45 -2.68 11.59 -26.08
CA LEU A 45 -2.00 12.52 -25.18
C LEU A 45 -2.00 12.02 -23.73
N MET A 46 -3.14 11.54 -23.24
CA MET A 46 -3.24 10.98 -21.90
C MET A 46 -2.35 9.74 -21.72
N SER A 47 -2.34 8.85 -22.72
CA SER A 47 -1.49 7.66 -22.71
C SER A 47 0.00 8.02 -22.71
N GLN A 48 0.39 9.04 -23.48
CA GLN A 48 1.77 9.50 -23.53
C GLN A 48 2.19 10.11 -22.18
N ALA A 49 1.37 11.00 -21.61
CA ALA A 49 1.63 11.58 -20.30
C ALA A 49 1.70 10.50 -19.20
N ALA A 50 0.82 9.51 -19.24
CA ALA A 50 0.87 8.38 -18.31
C ALA A 50 2.15 7.56 -18.48
N LYS A 51 2.60 7.32 -19.73
CA LYS A 51 3.85 6.61 -20.02
C LYS A 51 5.07 7.36 -19.48
N GLU A 52 5.13 8.68 -19.69
CA GLU A 52 6.21 9.53 -19.18
C GLU A 52 6.25 9.53 -17.65
N ARG A 53 5.09 9.70 -17.00
CA ARG A 53 4.97 9.61 -15.54
C ARG A 53 5.41 8.24 -15.01
N ASN A 54 4.97 7.15 -15.65
CA ASN A 54 5.32 5.80 -15.24
C ASN A 54 6.82 5.52 -15.40
N ALA A 55 7.45 6.04 -16.47
CA ALA A 55 8.88 5.92 -16.67
C ALA A 55 9.68 6.63 -15.58
N GLN A 56 9.23 7.82 -15.15
CA GLN A 56 9.85 8.55 -14.05
C GLN A 56 9.73 7.80 -12.73
N ILE A 57 8.52 7.32 -12.40
CA ILE A 57 8.28 6.52 -11.18
C ILE A 57 9.16 5.26 -11.17
N LEU A 58 9.27 4.56 -12.31
CA LEU A 58 10.11 3.37 -12.40
C LEU A 58 11.59 3.68 -12.14
N LYS A 59 12.07 4.80 -12.68
CA LYS A 59 13.43 5.28 -12.42
C LYS A 59 13.65 5.60 -10.94
N ASP A 60 12.67 6.25 -10.31
CA ASP A 60 12.74 6.58 -8.88
C ASP A 60 12.76 5.32 -8.01
N PHE A 61 11.95 4.30 -8.35
CA PHE A 61 12.00 3.00 -7.67
C PHE A 61 13.35 2.29 -7.84
N GLN A 62 13.89 2.25 -9.05
CA GLN A 62 15.21 1.65 -9.30
C GLN A 62 16.31 2.37 -8.51
N ASN A 63 16.23 3.70 -8.40
CA ASN A 63 17.17 4.46 -7.59
C ASN A 63 17.02 4.17 -6.10
N ALA A 64 15.77 4.13 -5.61
CA ALA A 64 15.49 3.77 -4.22
C ALA A 64 16.00 2.36 -3.88
N GLU A 65 15.77 1.39 -4.77
CA GLU A 65 16.27 0.02 -4.63
C GLU A 65 17.80 -0.02 -4.56
N LYS A 66 18.50 0.64 -5.49
CA LYS A 66 19.97 0.72 -5.46
C LYS A 66 20.48 1.36 -4.19
N ASN A 67 19.83 2.42 -3.71
CA ASN A 67 20.20 3.07 -2.45
C ASN A 67 20.00 2.14 -1.25
N LEU A 68 18.93 1.33 -1.25
CA LEU A 68 18.70 0.33 -0.21
C LEU A 68 19.70 -0.83 -0.27
N GLN A 69 20.07 -1.28 -1.46
CA GLN A 69 21.06 -2.34 -1.65
C GLN A 69 22.47 -1.90 -1.23
N THR A 70 22.84 -0.65 -1.55
CA THR A 70 24.16 -0.11 -1.21
C THR A 70 24.29 0.30 0.25
N ARG A 71 23.18 0.64 0.91
CA ARG A 71 23.15 0.94 2.33
C ARG A 71 23.11 -0.37 3.12
N GLN A 72 24.11 -0.65 3.95
CA GLN A 72 23.94 -1.65 5.01
C GLN A 72 22.79 -1.17 5.90
N LEU A 73 21.64 -1.85 5.80
CA LEU A 73 20.40 -1.49 6.48
C LEU A 73 20.54 -1.55 8.02
N LEU A 74 21.43 -2.40 8.51
CA LEU A 74 21.70 -2.62 9.92
C LEU A 74 23.20 -2.63 10.17
N HIS A 75 23.63 -2.04 11.29
CA HIS A 75 25.03 -2.10 11.72
C HIS A 75 25.45 -3.57 11.92
N PRO A 76 26.68 -3.98 11.56
CA PRO A 76 27.15 -5.35 11.72
C PRO A 76 26.92 -5.92 13.13
N ASP A 77 27.02 -5.10 14.16
CA ASP A 77 26.74 -5.50 15.55
C ASP A 77 25.28 -5.92 15.77
N ILE A 78 24.32 -5.26 15.10
CA ILE A 78 22.91 -5.61 15.21
C ILE A 78 22.65 -6.95 14.50
N ILE A 79 23.25 -7.14 13.33
CA ILE A 79 23.17 -8.42 12.59
C ILE A 79 23.79 -9.56 13.41
N ASN A 80 24.95 -9.30 14.02
CA ASN A 80 25.62 -10.27 14.89
C ASN A 80 24.77 -10.59 16.13
N LEU A 81 24.18 -9.56 16.77
CA LEU A 81 23.30 -9.73 17.92
C LEU A 81 22.05 -10.53 17.56
N GLU A 82 21.42 -10.26 16.41
CA GLU A 82 20.27 -11.02 15.92
C GLU A 82 20.65 -12.49 15.67
N THR A 83 21.80 -12.73 15.04
CA THR A 83 22.32 -14.08 14.78
C THR A 83 22.56 -14.85 16.08
N LEU A 84 23.22 -14.21 17.05
CA LEU A 84 23.49 -14.79 18.37
C LEU A 84 22.21 -15.02 19.16
N TYR A 85 21.24 -14.10 19.06
CA TYR A 85 19.93 -14.23 19.68
C TYR A 85 19.18 -15.45 19.15
N TRP A 86 19.04 -15.57 17.83
CA TRP A 86 18.35 -16.73 17.23
C TRP A 86 19.07 -18.04 17.53
N ALA A 87 20.40 -18.07 17.51
CA ALA A 87 21.16 -19.25 17.93
C ALA A 87 20.91 -19.63 19.40
N SER A 88 20.82 -18.64 20.29
CA SER A 88 20.48 -18.86 21.71
C SER A 88 19.04 -19.37 21.87
N VAL A 89 18.09 -18.83 21.10
CA VAL A 89 16.70 -19.31 21.06
C VAL A 89 16.65 -20.76 20.62
N GLU A 90 17.33 -21.12 19.52
CA GLU A 90 17.40 -22.50 19.03
C GLU A 90 18.03 -23.44 20.04
N GLN A 91 19.10 -23.01 20.73
CA GLN A 91 19.74 -23.80 21.78
C GLN A 91 18.81 -24.05 22.97
N LYS A 92 18.00 -23.06 23.34
CA LYS A 92 17.08 -23.14 24.47
C LYS A 92 15.73 -23.76 24.10
N LEU A 93 15.35 -23.79 22.83
CA LEU A 93 14.07 -24.31 22.34
C LEU A 93 13.73 -25.71 22.91
N PRO A 94 14.65 -26.69 22.96
CA PRO A 94 14.36 -28.02 23.50
C PRO A 94 13.98 -28.03 24.99
N GLU A 95 14.57 -27.13 25.80
CA GLU A 95 14.24 -26.99 27.22
C GLU A 95 12.79 -26.49 27.41
N TRP A 96 12.29 -25.72 26.44
CA TRP A 96 10.93 -25.17 26.44
C TRP A 96 9.92 -26.06 25.71
N GLU A 97 10.34 -27.03 24.90
CA GLU A 97 9.49 -27.81 24.01
C GLU A 97 8.34 -28.52 24.75
N GLN A 98 8.63 -29.19 25.87
CA GLN A 98 7.61 -29.88 26.68
C GLN A 98 6.56 -28.93 27.26
N TYR A 99 6.98 -27.73 27.66
CA TYR A 99 6.09 -26.69 28.18
C TYR A 99 5.26 -26.05 27.06
N LEU A 100 5.89 -25.70 25.94
CA LEU A 100 5.23 -25.10 24.78
C LEU A 100 4.21 -26.06 24.14
N LEU A 101 4.43 -27.37 24.23
CA LEU A 101 3.49 -28.41 23.81
C LEU A 101 2.40 -28.71 24.86
N GLY A 102 2.40 -28.01 26.00
CA GLY A 102 1.39 -28.16 27.07
C GLY A 102 1.53 -29.43 27.91
N LYS A 103 2.69 -30.10 27.86
CA LYS A 103 2.94 -31.41 28.50
C LYS A 103 3.82 -31.34 29.75
N GLY A 104 4.33 -30.17 30.11
CA GLY A 104 5.25 -30.00 31.23
C GLY A 104 5.14 -28.64 31.91
N GLN A 105 5.86 -28.50 33.03
CA GLN A 105 6.04 -27.21 33.71
C GLN A 105 7.09 -26.35 32.97
N PRO A 106 7.00 -25.01 33.05
CA PRO A 106 7.96 -24.14 32.39
C PRO A 106 9.38 -24.38 32.94
N PRO A 107 10.41 -24.40 32.07
CA PRO A 107 11.78 -24.58 32.52
C PRO A 107 12.18 -23.43 33.45
N VAL A 108 12.75 -23.79 34.59
CA VAL A 108 13.20 -22.83 35.60
C VAL A 108 14.52 -22.24 35.13
N SER A 109 14.49 -21.01 34.60
CA SER A 109 15.73 -20.31 34.23
C SER A 109 16.53 -19.91 35.48
N GLU A 110 17.82 -20.24 35.53
CA GLU A 110 18.75 -19.87 36.63
C GLU A 110 18.75 -18.35 36.91
N THR A 111 18.62 -17.53 35.87
CA THR A 111 18.51 -16.07 35.99
C THR A 111 17.19 -15.64 36.65
N GLY A 112 16.10 -16.36 36.38
CA GLY A 112 14.82 -16.16 37.06
C GLY A 112 14.94 -16.52 38.53
N MET A 113 15.52 -17.68 38.86
CA MET A 113 15.75 -18.14 40.23
C MET A 113 16.55 -17.13 41.07
N LEU A 114 17.63 -16.56 40.52
CA LEU A 114 18.42 -15.54 41.20
C LEU A 114 17.62 -14.26 41.46
N LEU A 115 16.81 -13.81 40.50
CA LEU A 115 15.97 -12.62 40.65
C LEU A 115 14.86 -12.83 41.69
N TRP A 116 14.26 -14.02 41.72
CA TRP A 116 13.24 -14.43 42.70
C TRP A 116 13.84 -14.59 44.11
N GLN A 117 15.02 -15.19 44.24
CA GLN A 117 15.74 -15.30 45.53
C GLN A 117 16.17 -13.93 46.06
N GLN A 118 16.61 -13.02 45.20
CA GLN A 118 16.99 -11.66 45.59
C GLN A 118 15.79 -10.84 46.09
N ARG A 119 14.60 -11.02 45.47
CA ARG A 119 13.33 -10.43 45.94
C ARG A 119 12.82 -11.02 47.25
N GLN A 120 13.06 -12.31 47.52
CA GLN A 120 12.69 -12.92 48.81
C GLN A 120 13.62 -12.46 49.94
N LYS A 121 14.91 -12.28 49.66
CA LYS A 121 15.89 -11.81 50.64
C LYS A 121 15.65 -10.35 51.08
N THR A 122 15.12 -9.51 50.20
CA THR A 122 14.70 -8.13 50.52
C THR A 122 13.41 -8.05 51.33
N ARG A 123 12.51 -9.04 51.25
CA ARG A 123 11.26 -9.07 52.03
C ARG A 123 11.40 -9.53 53.48
N GLN A 124 12.50 -10.22 53.84
CA GLN A 124 12.71 -10.73 55.20
C GLN A 124 13.59 -9.84 56.08
N GLN A 125 14.10 -8.71 55.58
CA GLN A 125 15.01 -7.83 56.32
C GLN A 125 14.37 -6.57 56.93
N ASP A 126 13.05 -6.45 56.97
CA ASP A 126 12.40 -5.38 57.74
C ASP A 126 11.99 -5.86 59.14
N PRO A 127 12.71 -5.48 60.22
CA PRO A 127 12.12 -5.43 61.55
C PRO A 127 11.27 -4.15 61.72
N SER A 128 10.02 -4.38 62.13
CA SER A 128 8.96 -3.53 62.74
C SER A 128 9.19 -2.04 63.11
N PRO A 129 8.09 -1.27 63.29
CA PRO A 129 7.95 0.11 62.84
C PRO A 129 8.47 1.15 63.85
N VAL A 130 9.18 2.15 63.33
CA VAL A 130 9.45 3.39 64.08
C VAL A 130 8.28 4.36 63.84
N GLN A 131 7.53 4.62 64.90
CA GLN A 131 6.55 5.71 64.99
C GLN A 131 7.24 7.05 64.74
N CYS A 132 6.91 7.71 63.63
CA CYS A 132 7.24 9.13 63.43
C CYS A 132 5.98 9.97 63.65
N LYS A 133 6.02 10.76 64.73
CA LYS A 133 5.06 11.80 65.08
C LYS A 133 4.98 12.84 63.95
N ALA A 134 3.77 13.18 63.52
CA ALA A 134 3.53 14.31 62.61
C ALA A 134 3.58 15.65 63.37
N PRO A 135 4.19 16.72 62.83
CA PRO A 135 4.05 18.06 63.38
C PRO A 135 2.75 18.74 62.89
N PRO A 136 2.18 19.67 63.67
CA PRO A 136 0.88 20.28 63.38
C PRO A 136 0.99 21.34 62.28
N ARG A 137 0.02 21.33 61.35
CA ARG A 137 -0.23 22.44 60.42
C ARG A 137 -1.02 23.52 61.15
N ASN A 138 -0.43 24.71 61.29
CA ASN A 138 -1.16 25.91 61.66
C ASN A 138 -1.81 26.53 60.42
N CYS A 139 -3.01 27.08 60.62
CA CYS A 139 -3.86 27.80 59.68
C CYS A 139 -3.20 29.06 59.10
#